data_AF-A0A2V8EPS9-F1
#
_entry.id   AF-A0A2V8EPS9-F1
#
_cell.length_a   1.000
_cell.length_b   1.000
_cell.length_c   1.000
_cell.angle_alpha   90.00
_cell.angle_beta   90.00
_cell.angle_gamma   90.00
#
_symmetry.space_group_name_H-M   'P 1'
#
loop_
_entity.id
_entity.type
_entity.pdbx_description
1 polymer ?
#
loop_
_entity_poly.entity_id
_entity_poly.type
_entity_poly.pdbx_seq_one_letter_code
_entity_poly.pdbx_strand_id
1 'polypeptide(L)'
;PTFREDFIPDVTPDKLEAGTYAYENVAGMEAAVRYLEHLGRDCLDRGADTQVRPYGLDHVGADPRVGPRPSRGEALRFAMTAIAAYEHMLSTRLLDAVAGLPRVTVHGVTDRERLGERVPTLCFSVAGLESAAVAGG
;
A
#
# COMPACT_ATOMS: atom_id res chain seq x y z
N PRO A 1 -7.82 -11.28 41.89
CA PRO A 1 -9.00 -11.30 40.97
C PRO A 1 -8.80 -10.30 39.83
N THR A 2 -8.61 -10.80 38.61
CA THR A 2 -8.59 -9.95 37.41
C THR A 2 -10.01 -9.50 37.12
N PHE A 3 -10.22 -8.20 36.89
CA PHE A 3 -11.51 -7.64 36.51
C PHE A 3 -12.02 -8.35 35.24
N ARG A 4 -13.25 -8.90 35.29
CA ARG A 4 -13.92 -9.57 34.18
C ARG A 4 -15.25 -8.87 33.95
N GLU A 5 -15.46 -8.36 32.74
CA GLU A 5 -16.75 -7.81 32.31
C GLU A 5 -17.61 -8.97 31.78
N ASP A 6 -18.55 -9.44 32.60
CA ASP A 6 -19.36 -10.64 32.29
C ASP A 6 -20.29 -10.50 31.07
N PHE A 7 -20.42 -9.28 30.53
CA PHE A 7 -21.22 -9.00 29.33
C PHE A 7 -20.43 -9.12 28.01
N ILE A 8 -19.10 -9.30 28.06
CA ILE A 8 -18.28 -9.53 26.87
C ILE A 8 -18.18 -11.04 26.60
N PRO A 9 -18.60 -11.53 25.42
CA PRO A 9 -18.43 -12.92 25.05
C PRO A 9 -16.98 -13.39 25.17
N ASP A 10 -16.76 -14.56 25.79
CA ASP A 10 -15.42 -15.17 25.91
C ASP A 10 -15.01 -15.92 24.63
N VAL A 11 -15.20 -15.27 23.48
CA VAL A 11 -14.84 -15.77 22.14
C VAL A 11 -14.05 -14.70 21.38
N THR A 12 -13.07 -15.11 20.59
CA THR A 12 -12.31 -14.19 19.73
C THR A 12 -13.14 -13.83 18.50
N PRO A 13 -13.16 -12.55 18.05
CA PRO A 13 -12.34 -11.43 18.55
C PRO A 13 -12.92 -10.70 19.77
N ASP A 14 -14.21 -10.84 20.06
CA ASP A 14 -14.99 -10.07 21.05
C ASP A 14 -14.32 -9.98 22.44
N LYS A 15 -13.70 -11.06 22.92
CA LYS A 15 -12.97 -11.08 24.20
C LYS A 15 -11.78 -10.13 24.31
N LEU A 16 -11.34 -9.53 23.19
CA LEU A 16 -10.25 -8.56 23.08
C LEU A 16 -10.73 -7.15 22.71
N GLU A 17 -12.01 -6.97 22.38
CA GLU A 17 -12.59 -5.74 21.85
C GLU A 17 -13.65 -5.19 22.83
N ALA A 18 -13.19 -4.79 24.01
CA ALA A 18 -14.05 -4.21 25.05
C ALA A 18 -14.36 -2.73 24.80
N GLY A 19 -15.57 -2.30 25.16
CA GLY A 19 -16.04 -0.92 25.04
C GLY A 19 -16.93 -0.66 23.82
N THR A 20 -17.31 0.60 23.62
CA THR A 20 -18.18 1.00 22.50
C THR A 20 -17.45 0.85 21.17
N TYR A 21 -18.04 0.09 20.25
CA TYR A 21 -17.49 -0.14 18.92
C TYR A 21 -17.44 1.15 18.09
N ALA A 22 -16.36 1.34 17.34
CA ALA A 22 -16.17 2.51 16.46
C ALA A 22 -16.82 2.28 15.08
N TYR A 23 -18.15 2.19 15.05
CA TYR A 23 -18.93 1.78 13.87
C TYR A 23 -18.60 2.59 12.61
N GLU A 24 -18.47 3.91 12.74
CA GLU A 24 -18.22 4.82 11.63
C GLU A 24 -16.83 4.59 11.01
N ASN A 25 -15.81 4.36 11.84
CA ASN A 25 -14.46 4.07 11.37
C ASN A 25 -14.39 2.72 10.65
N VAL A 26 -15.13 1.73 11.13
CA VAL A 26 -15.18 0.40 10.50
C VAL A 26 -15.91 0.45 9.17
N ALA A 27 -17.01 1.21 9.07
CA ALA A 27 -17.65 1.48 7.78
C ALA A 27 -16.69 2.19 6.82
N GLY A 28 -15.90 3.16 7.30
CA GLY A 28 -14.86 3.83 6.51
C GLY A 28 -13.74 2.89 6.05
N MET A 29 -13.27 1.99 6.93
CA MET A 29 -12.28 0.97 6.59
C MET A 29 -12.83 -0.01 5.53
N GLU A 30 -14.09 -0.42 5.66
CA GLU A 30 -14.74 -1.29 4.68
C GLU A 30 -14.79 -0.62 3.29
N ALA A 31 -15.17 0.66 3.24
CA ALA A 31 -15.18 1.45 2.02
C ALA A 31 -13.77 1.59 1.41
N ALA A 32 -12.73 1.80 2.23
CA ALA A 32 -11.34 1.85 1.77
C ALA A 32 -10.88 0.52 1.15
N VAL A 33 -11.23 -0.62 1.77
CA VAL A 33 -10.91 -1.94 1.22
C VAL A 33 -11.71 -2.20 -0.07
N ARG A 34 -12.98 -1.76 -0.15
CA ARG A 34 -13.77 -1.85 -1.39
C ARG A 34 -13.19 -1.00 -2.51
N TYR A 35 -12.64 0.18 -2.21
CA TYR A 35 -11.95 1.00 -3.19
C TYR A 35 -10.75 0.25 -3.80
N LEU A 36 -9.93 -0.39 -2.96
CA LEU A 36 -8.81 -1.21 -3.44
C LEU A 36 -9.30 -2.41 -4.26
N GLU A 37 -10.38 -3.08 -3.83
CA GLU A 37 -10.97 -4.17 -4.60
C GLU A 37 -11.43 -3.70 -5.99
N HIS A 38 -12.11 -2.55 -6.05
CA HIS A 38 -12.56 -1.95 -7.31
C HIS A 38 -11.38 -1.59 -8.21
N LEU A 39 -10.36 -0.92 -7.68
CA LEU A 39 -9.13 -0.60 -8.40
C LEU A 39 -8.47 -1.85 -8.98
N GLY A 40 -8.38 -2.94 -8.22
CA GLY A 40 -7.81 -4.20 -8.68
C GLY A 40 -8.58 -4.83 -9.84
N ARG A 41 -9.92 -4.79 -9.77
CA ARG A 41 -10.79 -5.25 -10.88
C ARG A 41 -10.61 -4.37 -12.11
N ASP A 42 -10.61 -3.05 -11.95
CA ASP A 42 -10.35 -2.09 -13.02
C ASP A 42 -9.00 -2.33 -13.71
N CYS A 43 -7.93 -2.56 -12.94
CA CYS A 43 -6.61 -2.86 -13.47
C CYS A 43 -6.58 -4.18 -14.24
N LEU A 44 -7.34 -5.20 -13.81
CA LEU A 44 -7.45 -6.47 -14.54
C LEU A 44 -8.19 -6.32 -15.86
N ASP A 45 -9.30 -5.57 -15.84
CA ASP A 45 -10.11 -5.33 -17.03
C ASP A 45 -9.33 -4.53 -18.09
N ARG A 46 -8.48 -3.59 -17.65
CA ARG A 46 -7.57 -2.82 -18.53
C ARG A 46 -6.29 -3.58 -18.91
N GLY A 47 -5.77 -4.40 -18.01
CA GLY A 47 -4.55 -5.22 -18.19
C GLY A 47 -4.74 -6.45 -19.07
N ALA A 48 -5.98 -6.85 -19.36
CA ALA A 48 -6.31 -7.85 -20.39
C ALA A 48 -5.74 -7.48 -21.78
N ASP A 49 -5.37 -6.21 -21.99
CA ASP A 49 -4.82 -5.68 -23.24
C ASP A 49 -3.28 -5.60 -23.22
N THR A 50 -2.62 -5.81 -22.09
CA THR A 50 -1.15 -5.64 -21.96
C THR A 50 -0.54 -6.79 -21.16
N GLN A 51 0.33 -7.59 -21.79
CA GLN A 51 1.01 -8.76 -21.18
C GLN A 51 2.04 -8.41 -20.08
N VAL A 52 1.91 -7.27 -19.40
CA VAL A 52 2.86 -6.86 -18.36
C VAL A 52 2.48 -7.56 -17.08
N ARG A 53 3.27 -8.56 -16.68
CA ARG A 53 3.14 -9.26 -15.40
C ARG A 53 3.58 -8.32 -14.28
N PRO A 54 2.70 -7.88 -13.38
CA PRO A 54 3.13 -7.10 -12.25
C PRO A 54 3.77 -8.05 -11.20
N TYR A 55 4.74 -7.52 -10.45
CA TYR A 55 5.59 -8.19 -9.45
C TYR A 55 5.00 -9.49 -8.83
N GLY A 56 5.63 -10.64 -9.13
CA GLY A 56 5.45 -11.88 -8.36
C GLY A 56 4.11 -12.61 -8.49
N LEU A 57 3.28 -12.32 -9.50
CA LEU A 57 2.03 -13.05 -9.72
C LEU A 57 2.15 -14.08 -10.85
N ASP A 58 2.07 -15.36 -10.49
CA ASP A 58 2.17 -16.51 -11.40
C ASP A 58 0.89 -16.84 -12.16
N HIS A 59 -0.18 -16.08 -11.96
CA HIS A 59 -1.47 -16.36 -12.61
C HIS A 59 -1.78 -15.29 -13.65
N VAL A 60 -1.43 -15.56 -14.91
CA VAL A 60 -2.15 -15.01 -16.07
C VAL A 60 -2.50 -16.20 -16.95
N GLY A 61 -3.71 -16.72 -16.76
CA GLY A 61 -4.13 -17.97 -17.38
C GLY A 61 -5.62 -18.04 -17.66
N ALA A 62 -6.23 -16.94 -18.10
CA ALA A 62 -7.50 -16.91 -18.85
C ALA A 62 -7.80 -15.46 -19.24
N ASP A 63 -8.47 -15.25 -20.38
CA ASP A 63 -9.14 -13.99 -20.69
C ASP A 63 -10.12 -13.66 -19.53
N PRO A 64 -9.98 -12.50 -18.84
CA PRO A 64 -10.86 -12.13 -17.73
C PRO A 64 -12.34 -11.98 -18.14
N ARG A 65 -12.64 -11.97 -19.45
CA ARG A 65 -14.01 -11.99 -20.00
C ARG A 65 -14.57 -13.41 -20.19
N VAL A 66 -13.72 -14.44 -20.13
CA VAL A 66 -14.08 -15.85 -20.44
C VAL A 66 -13.85 -16.78 -19.23
N GLY A 67 -13.25 -16.29 -18.14
CA GLY A 67 -13.04 -17.03 -16.89
C GLY A 67 -13.91 -16.55 -15.71
N PRO A 68 -13.93 -17.30 -14.59
CA PRO A 68 -14.59 -16.86 -13.37
C PRO A 68 -13.97 -15.54 -12.86
N ARG A 69 -14.82 -14.61 -12.38
CA ARG A 69 -14.34 -13.33 -11.84
C ARG A 69 -13.37 -13.57 -10.68
N PRO A 70 -12.30 -12.75 -10.56
CA PRO A 70 -11.33 -12.90 -9.48
C PRO A 70 -12.03 -12.75 -8.12
N SER A 71 -11.60 -13.58 -7.18
CA SER A 71 -11.99 -13.48 -5.78
C SER A 71 -11.61 -12.11 -5.21
N ARG A 72 -12.22 -11.72 -4.08
CA ARG A 72 -11.88 -10.45 -3.41
C ARG A 72 -10.40 -10.38 -3.05
N GLY A 73 -9.83 -11.48 -2.56
CA GLY A 73 -8.41 -11.55 -2.20
C GLY A 73 -7.48 -11.39 -3.41
N GLU A 74 -7.85 -11.97 -4.56
CA GLU A 74 -7.09 -11.78 -5.81
C GLU A 74 -7.18 -10.34 -6.30
N ALA A 75 -8.38 -9.75 -6.35
CA ALA A 75 -8.56 -8.36 -6.75
C ALA A 75 -7.73 -7.40 -5.87
N LEU A 76 -7.74 -7.57 -4.55
CA LEU A 76 -6.91 -6.79 -3.65
C LEU A 76 -5.42 -6.96 -3.91
N ARG A 77 -4.97 -8.20 -4.16
CA ARG A 77 -3.57 -8.47 -4.47
C ARG A 77 -3.15 -7.76 -5.76
N PHE A 78 -3.97 -7.82 -6.80
CA PHE A 78 -3.73 -7.10 -8.06
C PHE A 78 -3.67 -5.58 -7.85
N ALA A 79 -4.58 -5.02 -7.06
CA ALA A 79 -4.56 -3.60 -6.73
C ALA A 79 -3.24 -3.20 -6.06
N MET A 80 -2.82 -3.95 -5.03
CA MET A 80 -1.58 -3.67 -4.31
C MET A 80 -0.34 -3.80 -5.21
N THR A 81 -0.29 -4.79 -6.11
CA THR A 81 0.83 -4.91 -7.05
C THR A 81 0.84 -3.78 -8.08
N ALA A 82 -0.32 -3.34 -8.56
CA ALA A 82 -0.44 -2.21 -9.48
C ALA A 82 0.00 -0.90 -8.83
N ILE A 83 -0.44 -0.65 -7.59
CA ILE A 83 0.00 0.50 -6.77
C ILE A 83 1.52 0.46 -6.61
N ALA A 84 2.08 -0.67 -6.16
CA ALA A 84 3.52 -0.81 -5.92
C ALA A 84 4.34 -0.54 -7.19
N ALA A 85 3.89 -1.03 -8.36
CA ALA A 85 4.58 -0.78 -9.63
C ALA A 85 4.57 0.70 -10.02
N TYR A 86 3.41 1.36 -9.88
CA TYR A 86 3.26 2.79 -10.15
C TYR A 86 4.10 3.64 -9.20
N GLU A 87 4.06 3.31 -7.90
CA GLU A 87 4.83 3.96 -6.86
C GLU A 87 6.33 3.77 -7.07
N HIS A 88 6.80 2.57 -7.43
CA HIS A 88 8.22 2.32 -7.70
C HIS A 88 8.76 3.22 -8.83
N MET A 89 7.98 3.41 -9.90
CA MET A 89 8.33 4.34 -10.97
C MET A 89 8.45 5.79 -10.46
N LEU A 90 7.47 6.26 -9.67
CA LEU A 90 7.50 7.62 -9.13
C LEU A 90 8.65 7.82 -8.13
N SER A 91 8.83 6.87 -7.20
CA SER A 91 9.88 6.91 -6.19
C SER A 91 11.27 6.89 -6.81
N THR A 92 11.49 6.12 -7.87
CA THR A 92 12.78 6.11 -8.59
C THR A 92 13.10 7.51 -9.14
N ARG A 93 12.13 8.14 -9.83
CA ARG A 93 12.28 9.49 -10.38
C ARG A 93 12.54 10.53 -9.28
N LEU A 94 11.81 10.45 -8.18
CA LEU A 94 11.99 11.35 -7.04
C LEU A 94 13.38 11.16 -6.40
N LEU A 95 13.82 9.92 -6.21
CA LEU A 95 15.12 9.61 -5.63
C LEU A 95 16.26 10.16 -6.49
N ASP A 96 16.21 9.93 -7.81
CA ASP A 96 17.22 10.43 -8.75
C ASP A 96 17.30 11.97 -8.72
N ALA A 97 16.14 12.65 -8.67
CA ALA A 97 16.10 14.10 -8.59
C ALA A 97 16.69 14.63 -7.27
N VAL A 98 16.29 14.05 -6.13
CA VAL A 98 16.69 14.52 -4.80
C VAL A 98 18.15 14.17 -4.50
N ALA A 99 18.62 12.98 -4.90
CA ALA A 99 20.01 12.56 -4.71
C ALA A 99 21.01 13.34 -5.58
N GLY A 100 20.55 13.98 -6.67
CA GLY A 100 21.37 14.87 -7.49
C GLY A 100 21.63 16.25 -6.88
N LEU A 101 20.97 16.60 -5.76
CA LEU A 101 21.09 17.93 -5.17
C LEU A 101 22.33 18.02 -4.25
N PRO A 102 23.26 18.98 -4.46
CA PRO A 102 24.58 18.99 -3.79
C PRO A 102 24.55 19.11 -2.25
N ARG A 103 23.48 19.67 -1.69
CA ARG A 103 23.32 19.85 -0.24
C ARG A 103 22.38 18.83 0.38
N VAL A 104 21.84 17.89 -0.41
CA VAL A 104 20.84 16.96 0.08
C VAL A 104 21.47 15.63 0.43
N THR A 105 21.13 15.11 1.59
CA THR A 105 21.46 13.74 1.99
C THR A 105 20.17 12.95 2.10
N VAL A 106 20.01 11.91 1.29
CA VAL A 106 18.87 10.98 1.37
C VAL A 106 19.19 9.87 2.37
N HIS A 107 18.23 9.55 3.24
CA HIS A 107 18.34 8.51 4.25
C HIS A 107 17.72 7.18 3.79
N GLY A 108 18.26 6.06 4.27
CA GLY A 108 17.84 4.71 3.90
C GLY A 108 18.57 4.15 2.66
N VAL A 109 17.96 3.17 1.98
CA VAL A 109 18.55 2.30 0.93
C VAL A 109 18.90 3.00 -0.40
N THR A 110 19.91 3.86 -0.50
CA THR A 110 20.16 4.66 -1.74
C THR A 110 20.75 3.86 -2.90
N ASP A 111 21.15 2.61 -2.65
CA ASP A 111 21.63 1.68 -3.65
C ASP A 111 20.54 1.34 -4.68
N ARG A 112 20.87 1.54 -5.96
CA ARG A 112 19.95 1.32 -7.10
C ARG A 112 19.55 -0.14 -7.25
N GLU A 113 20.42 -1.08 -6.88
CA GLU A 113 20.12 -2.50 -6.97
C GLU A 113 19.16 -2.98 -5.87
N ARG A 114 18.96 -2.16 -4.84
CA ARG A 114 18.16 -2.50 -3.65
C ARG A 114 16.91 -1.65 -3.50
N LEU A 115 16.50 -0.93 -4.55
CA LEU A 115 15.30 -0.09 -4.51
C LEU A 115 14.02 -0.90 -4.31
N GLY A 116 14.02 -2.20 -4.60
CA GLY A 116 12.90 -3.10 -4.29
C GLY A 116 12.70 -3.35 -2.78
N GLU A 117 13.70 -3.04 -1.95
CA GLU A 117 13.61 -3.11 -0.48
C GLU A 117 13.07 -1.82 0.15
N ARG A 118 12.68 -0.83 -0.67
CA ARG A 118 12.11 0.44 -0.20
C ARG A 118 10.59 0.45 -0.28
N VAL A 119 10.01 1.21 0.63
CA VAL A 119 8.66 1.77 0.51
C VAL A 119 8.74 3.13 -0.20
N PRO A 120 7.64 3.65 -0.79
CA PRO A 120 7.63 4.89 -1.56
C PRO A 120 7.72 6.18 -0.71
N THR A 121 8.35 6.12 0.46
CA THR A 121 8.56 7.25 1.36
C THR A 121 10.03 7.59 1.39
N LEU A 122 10.37 8.87 1.16
CA LEU A 122 11.74 9.36 1.14
C LEU A 122 11.99 10.32 2.30
N CYS A 123 13.04 10.07 3.06
CA CYS A 123 13.51 10.96 4.11
C CYS A 123 14.84 11.55 3.68
N PHE A 124 15.01 12.87 3.83
CA PHE A 124 16.24 13.56 3.46
C PHE A 124 16.48 14.77 4.35
N SER A 125 17.73 15.22 4.39
CA SER A 125 18.16 16.46 5.06
C SER A 125 18.86 17.39 4.08
N VAL A 126 18.82 18.70 4.34
CA VAL A 126 19.49 19.72 3.52
C VAL A 126 20.55 20.40 4.36
N ALA A 127 21.81 20.34 3.93
CA ALA A 127 22.92 20.95 4.66
C ALA A 127 22.70 22.45 4.89
N GLY A 128 22.84 22.87 6.14
CA GLY A 128 22.65 24.25 6.57
C GLY A 128 21.20 24.68 6.75
N LEU A 129 20.22 23.78 6.62
CA LEU A 129 18.80 24.07 6.86
C LEU A 129 18.18 23.07 7.84
N GLU A 130 17.40 23.60 8.79
CA GLU A 130 16.54 22.80 9.65
C GLU A 130 15.40 22.19 8.84
N SER A 131 15.05 20.92 9.08
CA SER A 131 13.99 20.22 8.32
C SER A 131 12.64 20.94 8.39
N ALA A 132 12.33 21.63 9.50
CA ALA A 132 11.12 22.44 9.62
C ALA A 132 11.11 23.64 8.65
N ALA A 133 12.27 24.27 8.42
CA ALA A 133 12.40 25.36 7.46
C ALA A 133 12.28 24.85 6.01
N VAL A 134 12.73 23.61 5.74
CA VAL A 134 12.55 22.97 4.43
C VAL A 134 11.08 22.61 4.18
N ALA A 135 10.37 22.12 5.21
CA ALA A 135 8.96 21.71 5.10
C ALA A 135 7.98 22.88 5.09
N GLY A 136 8.31 23.98 5.77
CA GLY A 136 7.47 25.17 5.89
C GLY A 136 7.62 26.19 4.76
N GLY A 137 8.09 25.76 3.58
CA GLY A 137 8.39 26.61 2.42
C GLY A 137 7.30 27.63 2.06
#